data_AF-A0A378VW58-F1
#
_entry.id   AF-A0A378VW58-F1
#
_cell.length_a   1.000
_cell.length_b   1.000
_cell.length_c   1.000
_cell.angle_alpha   90.00
_cell.angle_beta   90.00
_cell.angle_gamma   90.00
#
_symmetry.space_group_name_H-M   'P 1'
#
loop_
_entity.id
_entity.type
_entity.pdbx_description
1 polymer ?
#
loop_
_entity_poly.entity_id
_entity_poly.type
_entity_poly.pdbx_seq_one_letter_code
_entity_poly.pdbx_strand_id
1 'polypeptide(L)'
;MGLPGNPELQNATFAKLLAQKDRFSVWESGSFPFIGATVEGEMRELCAYGGLRGFALRRAPDEKFARCLPNRLKQEGYATFAMHGAGSSLYDRFSWYPRAGFQKIKTAENLIGKKPAPFSAACATASCSAKCRHFSKNTTRDCFTG
;
A
#
# COMPACT_ATOMS: atom_id res chain seq x y z
N MET A 1 -2.27 12.82 -8.17
CA MET A 1 -3.60 13.36 -7.84
C MET A 1 -3.49 14.19 -6.59
N GLY A 2 -4.01 15.41 -6.60
CA GLY A 2 -3.95 16.35 -5.47
C GLY A 2 -5.32 16.99 -5.23
N LEU A 3 -5.46 17.71 -4.13
CA LEU A 3 -6.70 18.40 -3.79
C LEU A 3 -6.89 19.62 -4.72
N PRO A 4 -8.05 19.80 -5.37
CA PRO A 4 -8.32 21.03 -6.11
C PRO A 4 -8.24 22.24 -5.18
N GLY A 5 -7.56 23.30 -5.61
CA GLY A 5 -7.47 24.54 -4.82
C GLY A 5 -8.80 25.30 -4.71
N ASN A 6 -9.77 25.00 -5.59
CA ASN A 6 -11.13 25.55 -5.52
C ASN A 6 -12.01 24.67 -4.60
N PRO A 7 -12.53 25.21 -3.47
CA PRO A 7 -13.40 24.49 -2.55
C PRO A 7 -14.70 23.94 -3.16
N GLU A 8 -15.25 24.61 -4.18
CA GLU A 8 -16.46 24.18 -4.86
C GLU A 8 -16.21 22.90 -5.66
N LEU A 9 -15.06 22.82 -6.35
CA LEU A 9 -14.63 21.61 -7.06
C LEU A 9 -14.29 20.47 -6.11
N GLN A 10 -13.72 20.80 -4.95
CA GLN A 10 -13.49 19.83 -3.89
C GLN A 10 -14.82 19.24 -3.39
N ASN A 11 -15.79 20.09 -3.04
CA ASN A 11 -17.10 19.65 -2.57
C ASN A 11 -17.87 18.87 -3.66
N ALA A 12 -17.78 19.28 -4.92
CA ALA A 12 -18.37 18.54 -6.03
C ALA A 12 -17.80 17.11 -6.14
N THR A 13 -16.49 16.94 -5.89
CA THR A 13 -15.83 15.63 -5.88
C THR A 13 -16.35 14.73 -4.75
N PHE A 14 -16.66 15.31 -3.59
CA PHE A 14 -17.13 14.58 -2.41
C PHE A 14 -18.66 14.57 -2.24
N ALA A 15 -19.43 15.22 -3.12
CA ALA A 15 -20.86 15.48 -2.93
C ALA A 15 -21.68 14.23 -2.58
N LYS A 16 -21.42 13.10 -3.24
CA LYS A 16 -22.12 11.83 -2.99
C LYS A 16 -21.80 11.23 -1.62
N LEU A 17 -20.57 11.39 -1.14
CA LEU A 17 -20.16 10.94 0.19
C LEU A 17 -20.71 11.86 1.27
N LEU A 18 -20.69 13.18 1.03
CA LEU A 18 -21.25 14.19 1.93
C LEU A 18 -22.76 14.00 2.13
N ALA A 19 -23.51 13.68 1.08
CA ALA A 19 -24.94 13.39 1.15
C ALA A 19 -25.27 12.14 2.01
N GLN A 20 -24.28 11.32 2.33
CA GLN A 20 -24.43 10.11 3.15
C GLN A 20 -23.72 10.23 4.50
N LYS A 21 -23.23 11.42 4.87
CA LYS A 21 -22.42 11.64 6.07
C LYS A 21 -23.09 11.10 7.34
N ASP A 22 -24.40 11.25 7.46
CA ASP A 22 -25.18 10.81 8.63
C ASP A 22 -25.26 9.28 8.77
N ARG A 23 -24.84 8.52 7.75
CA ARG A 23 -24.75 7.05 7.81
C ARG A 23 -23.48 6.57 8.51
N PHE A 24 -22.54 7.46 8.81
CA PHE A 24 -21.26 7.12 9.42
C PHE A 24 -21.23 7.57 10.87
N SER A 25 -20.87 6.66 11.78
CA SER A 25 -20.65 6.98 13.19
C SER A 25 -19.42 7.85 13.42
N VAL A 26 -18.50 7.89 12.46
CA VAL A 26 -17.27 8.71 12.48
C VAL A 26 -17.07 9.34 11.11
N TRP A 27 -16.82 10.65 11.09
CA TRP A 27 -16.47 11.40 9.89
C TRP A 27 -15.35 12.39 10.19
N GLU A 28 -14.20 12.19 9.57
CA GLU A 28 -13.05 13.09 9.67
C GLU A 28 -12.55 13.47 8.27
N SER A 29 -12.06 14.70 8.13
CA SER A 29 -11.49 15.19 6.87
C SER A 29 -10.24 16.01 7.16
N GLY A 30 -9.23 15.88 6.32
CA GLY A 30 -7.99 16.64 6.43
C GLY A 30 -7.26 16.72 5.09
N SER A 31 -6.18 17.49 5.07
CA SER A 31 -5.29 17.61 3.92
C SER A 31 -3.83 17.51 4.37
N PHE A 32 -2.96 17.07 3.48
CA PHE A 32 -1.53 17.02 3.70
C PHE A 32 -0.78 17.31 2.40
N PRO A 33 0.46 17.83 2.45
CA PRO A 33 1.28 18.03 1.26
C PRO A 33 1.58 16.70 0.56
N PHE A 34 1.28 16.61 -0.73
CA PHE A 34 1.50 15.40 -1.53
C PHE A 34 2.49 15.70 -2.67
N ILE A 35 3.63 15.02 -2.68
CA ILE A 35 4.71 15.26 -3.67
C ILE A 35 4.53 14.38 -4.92
N GLY A 36 3.62 13.40 -4.90
CA GLY A 36 3.28 12.61 -6.08
C GLY A 36 3.83 11.18 -6.10
N ALA A 37 4.79 10.86 -5.24
CA ALA A 37 5.46 9.56 -5.27
C ALA A 37 4.72 8.51 -4.43
N THR A 38 4.46 7.34 -5.01
CA THR A 38 3.78 6.24 -4.31
C THR A 38 4.48 5.83 -3.01
N VAL A 39 5.82 5.86 -3.01
CA VAL A 39 6.61 5.49 -1.83
C VAL A 39 6.51 6.49 -0.69
N GLU A 40 6.21 7.76 -0.97
CA GLU A 40 5.92 8.73 0.09
C GLU A 40 4.63 8.34 0.83
N GLY A 41 3.61 7.89 0.08
CA GLY A 41 2.40 7.31 0.66
C GLY A 41 2.72 6.08 1.51
N GLU A 42 3.49 5.14 1.00
CA GLU A 42 3.89 3.96 1.76
C GLU A 42 4.63 4.32 3.07
N MET A 43 5.51 5.32 3.05
CA MET A 43 6.25 5.75 4.24
C MET A 43 5.37 6.46 5.26
N ARG A 44 4.41 7.27 4.80
CA ARG A 44 3.44 7.92 5.68
C ARG A 44 2.54 6.87 6.35
N GLU A 45 1.97 5.96 5.57
CA GLU A 45 0.98 5.00 6.09
C GLU A 45 1.64 3.88 6.90
N LEU A 46 2.77 3.34 6.42
CA LEU A 46 3.42 2.21 7.09
C LEU A 46 4.35 2.67 8.20
N CYS A 47 4.96 3.85 8.12
CA CYS A 47 6.03 4.24 9.04
C CYS A 47 5.75 5.53 9.81
N ALA A 48 4.58 6.16 9.59
CA ALA A 48 4.26 7.48 10.11
C ALA A 48 5.34 8.53 9.78
N TYR A 49 6.04 8.36 8.66
CA TYR A 49 7.10 9.25 8.21
C TYR A 49 6.64 10.05 6.98
N GLY A 50 6.35 11.33 7.20
CA GLY A 50 6.01 12.28 6.13
C GLY A 50 7.23 13.04 5.60
N GLY A 51 7.08 13.69 4.44
CA GLY A 51 8.07 14.62 3.90
C GLY A 51 9.35 13.96 3.38
N LEU A 52 9.22 12.83 2.69
CA LEU A 52 10.34 12.09 2.12
C LEU A 52 11.08 12.96 1.09
N ARG A 53 12.30 13.41 1.41
CA ARG A 53 13.15 14.17 0.48
C ARG A 53 14.05 13.21 -0.30
N GLY A 54 13.54 12.71 -1.42
CA GLY A 54 14.24 11.79 -2.31
C GLY A 54 13.97 10.30 -2.03
N PHE A 55 14.31 9.46 -3.01
CA PHE A 55 13.87 8.05 -3.05
C PHE A 55 14.99 7.03 -2.80
N ALA A 56 16.15 7.48 -2.33
CA ALA A 56 17.31 6.62 -2.09
C ALA A 56 17.20 5.86 -0.76
N LEU A 57 16.11 5.12 -0.58
CA LEU A 57 15.73 4.47 0.67
C LEU A 57 16.72 3.38 1.09
N ARG A 58 17.45 2.78 0.14
CA ARG A 58 18.56 1.88 0.45
C ARG A 58 19.62 2.54 1.34
N ARG A 59 19.81 3.86 1.24
CA ARG A 59 20.79 4.62 2.04
C ARG A 59 20.21 5.19 3.33
N ALA A 60 18.90 5.06 3.56
CA ALA A 60 18.29 5.50 4.81
C ALA A 60 18.71 4.55 5.95
N PRO A 61 18.95 5.08 7.16
CA PRO A 61 19.38 4.29 8.29
C PRO A 61 18.20 3.45 8.84
N ASP A 62 18.51 2.32 9.47
CA ASP A 62 17.52 1.28 9.79
C ASP A 62 16.49 1.73 10.84
N GLU A 63 16.86 2.68 11.70
CA GLU A 63 15.99 3.26 12.72
C GLU A 63 14.77 3.97 12.11
N LYS A 64 14.89 4.44 10.85
CA LYS A 64 13.76 5.02 10.10
C LYS A 64 12.66 4.00 9.82
N PHE A 65 13.00 2.71 9.80
CA PHE A 65 12.07 1.62 9.50
C PHE A 65 11.64 0.82 10.74
N ALA A 66 12.38 0.94 11.84
CA ALA A 66 12.13 0.19 13.07
C ALA A 66 10.70 0.36 13.63
N ARG A 67 10.11 1.57 13.50
CA ARG A 67 8.78 1.88 14.02
C ARG A 67 7.65 1.69 13.01
N CYS A 68 7.93 1.13 11.83
CA CYS A 68 6.88 0.86 10.86
C CYS A 68 5.88 -0.17 11.39
N LEU A 69 4.62 -0.01 11.01
CA LEU A 69 3.49 -0.85 11.35
C LEU A 69 3.77 -2.34 11.12
N PRO A 70 4.39 -2.80 10.01
CA PRO A 70 4.71 -4.23 9.88
C PRO A 70 5.69 -4.72 10.94
N ASN A 71 6.69 -3.94 11.35
CA ASN A 71 7.57 -4.32 12.46
C ASN A 71 6.80 -4.45 13.79
N ARG A 72 5.87 -3.53 14.07
CA ARG A 72 5.03 -3.61 15.28
C ARG A 72 4.13 -4.84 15.26
N LEU A 73 3.43 -5.08 14.15
CA LEU A 73 2.57 -6.25 13.96
C LEU A 73 3.36 -7.56 14.05
N LYS A 74 4.57 -7.60 13.48
CA LYS A 74 5.47 -8.76 13.60
C LYS A 74 5.84 -9.03 15.06
N GLN A 75 6.12 -7.99 15.86
CA GLN A 75 6.43 -8.13 17.29
C GLN A 75 5.22 -8.63 18.10
N GLU A 76 4.00 -8.28 17.67
CA GLU A 76 2.74 -8.78 18.23
C GLU A 76 2.37 -10.19 17.73
N GLY A 77 3.22 -10.84 16.93
CA GLY A 77 3.03 -12.22 16.47
C GLY A 77 2.28 -12.36 15.14
N TYR A 78 1.93 -11.27 14.47
CA TYR A 78 1.29 -11.33 13.16
C TYR A 78 2.27 -11.69 12.05
N ALA A 79 1.78 -12.45 11.07
CA ALA A 79 2.49 -12.65 9.82
C ALA A 79 2.40 -11.39 8.94
N THR A 80 3.54 -10.92 8.44
CA THR A 80 3.59 -9.70 7.62
C THR A 80 3.98 -10.00 6.18
N PHE A 81 3.13 -9.57 5.26
CA PHE A 81 3.26 -9.86 3.84
C PHE A 81 3.08 -8.59 2.99
N ALA A 82 4.00 -8.37 2.05
CA ALA A 82 3.91 -7.32 1.06
C ALA A 82 3.73 -7.90 -0.35
N MET A 83 2.95 -7.22 -1.18
CA MET A 83 2.81 -7.53 -2.59
C MET A 83 2.78 -6.26 -3.43
N HIS A 84 3.50 -6.28 -4.55
CA HIS A 84 3.53 -5.17 -5.49
C HIS A 84 3.57 -5.68 -6.94
N GLY A 85 2.77 -5.09 -7.83
CA GLY A 85 2.66 -5.54 -9.23
C GLY A 85 3.83 -5.10 -10.13
N ALA A 86 4.79 -4.34 -9.60
CA ALA A 86 6.02 -3.92 -10.28
C ALA A 86 7.25 -4.53 -9.62
N GLY A 87 8.41 -4.37 -10.26
CA GLY A 87 9.69 -4.85 -9.75
C GLY A 87 10.06 -4.26 -8.38
N SER A 88 10.73 -5.07 -7.57
CA SER A 88 11.23 -4.72 -6.24
C SER A 88 12.31 -3.63 -6.23
N SER A 89 12.99 -3.41 -7.36
CA SER A 89 13.94 -2.30 -7.55
C SER A 89 13.27 -0.93 -7.55
N LEU A 90 11.99 -0.84 -7.91
CA LEU A 90 11.25 0.42 -7.91
C LEU A 90 11.14 0.95 -6.47
N TYR A 91 11.73 2.12 -6.23
CA TYR A 91 11.86 2.76 -4.92
C TYR A 91 12.60 1.90 -3.87
N ASP A 92 13.58 1.11 -4.29
CA ASP A 92 14.42 0.29 -3.40
C ASP A 92 13.61 -0.65 -2.47
N ARG A 93 12.40 -1.09 -2.88
CA ARG A 93 11.54 -1.95 -2.03
C ARG A 93 12.21 -3.23 -1.60
N PHE A 94 13.08 -3.79 -2.45
CA PHE A 94 13.92 -4.94 -2.08
C PHE A 94 14.75 -4.70 -0.82
N SER A 95 15.14 -3.45 -0.54
CA SER A 95 15.98 -3.08 0.59
C SER A 95 15.17 -2.65 1.81
N TRP A 96 14.15 -1.81 1.64
CA TRP A 96 13.47 -1.23 2.80
C TRP A 96 12.24 -2.03 3.25
N TYR A 97 11.56 -2.81 2.40
CA TYR A 97 10.44 -3.66 2.84
C TYR A 97 10.85 -4.67 3.94
N PRO A 98 12.00 -5.39 3.84
CA PRO A 98 12.44 -6.25 4.94
C PRO A 98 12.69 -5.46 6.22
N ARG A 99 13.32 -4.29 6.10
CA ARG A 99 13.64 -3.41 7.24
C ARG A 99 12.40 -2.79 7.89
N ALA A 100 11.34 -2.56 7.13
CA ALA A 100 10.03 -2.14 7.63
C ALA A 100 9.23 -3.26 8.31
N GLY A 101 9.71 -4.50 8.22
CA GLY A 101 9.16 -5.63 8.96
C GLY A 101 8.34 -6.63 8.16
N PHE A 102 8.34 -6.56 6.82
CA PHE A 102 7.69 -7.59 6.00
C PHE A 102 8.50 -8.88 5.97
N GLN A 103 7.91 -9.98 6.43
CA GLN A 103 8.53 -11.30 6.44
C GLN A 103 8.49 -11.97 5.06
N LYS A 104 7.47 -11.67 4.25
CA LYS A 104 7.30 -12.22 2.91
C LYS A 104 6.98 -11.10 1.93
N ILE A 105 7.67 -11.09 0.79
CA ILE A 105 7.51 -10.06 -0.23
C ILE A 105 7.27 -10.76 -1.57
N LYS A 106 6.26 -10.29 -2.32
CA LYS A 106 5.95 -10.73 -3.67
C LYS A 106 5.87 -9.55 -4.63
N THR A 107 6.86 -9.43 -5.50
CA THR A 107 6.94 -8.40 -6.53
C THR A 107 6.77 -9.00 -7.93
N ALA A 108 6.82 -8.17 -8.98
CA ALA A 108 6.64 -8.64 -10.36
C ALA A 108 7.60 -9.78 -10.75
N GLU A 109 8.82 -9.79 -10.21
CA GLU A 109 9.82 -10.85 -10.40
C GLU A 109 9.30 -12.22 -9.92
N ASN A 110 8.39 -12.25 -8.93
CA ASN A 110 7.77 -13.47 -8.45
C ASN A 110 6.54 -13.91 -9.25
N LEU A 111 6.17 -13.16 -10.29
CA LEU A 111 5.02 -13.40 -11.16
C LEU A 111 5.43 -13.78 -12.60
N ILE A 112 6.75 -13.87 -12.88
CA ILE A 112 7.29 -14.29 -14.17
C ILE A 112 6.73 -15.67 -14.57
N GLY A 113 6.28 -15.81 -15.82
CA GLY A 113 5.65 -17.03 -16.34
C GLY A 113 4.14 -17.14 -16.10
N LYS A 114 3.51 -16.17 -15.42
CA LYS A 114 2.05 -16.06 -15.33
C LYS A 114 1.55 -15.10 -16.41
N LYS A 115 0.45 -15.43 -17.09
CA LYS A 115 -0.09 -14.63 -18.22
C LYS A 115 -0.19 -13.15 -17.83
N PRO A 116 0.56 -12.25 -18.48
CA PRO A 116 0.46 -10.82 -18.22
C PRO A 116 -0.81 -10.27 -18.87
N ALA A 117 -1.66 -9.60 -18.10
CA ALA A 117 -2.67 -8.71 -18.66
C ALA A 117 -2.00 -7.41 -19.13
N PRO A 118 -2.44 -6.78 -20.24
CA PRO A 118 -1.70 -5.71 -20.89
C PRO A 118 -1.65 -4.44 -20.03
N PHE A 119 -0.46 -3.84 -19.98
CA PHE A 119 -0.12 -2.46 -19.61
C PHE A 119 -0.92 -1.80 -18.47
N SER A 120 -0.56 -2.14 -17.23
CA SER A 120 -0.42 -1.25 -16.05
C SER A 120 -0.58 -2.09 -14.77
N ALA A 121 0.52 -2.25 -14.02
CA ALA A 121 0.58 -2.95 -12.74
C ALA A 121 -0.09 -4.34 -12.73
N ALA A 122 0.69 -5.42 -12.92
CA ALA A 122 0.27 -6.83 -12.85
C ALA A 122 -1.09 -7.02 -12.14
N CYS A 123 -2.12 -7.08 -12.98
CA CYS A 123 -3.51 -6.73 -12.71
C CYS A 123 -3.99 -7.11 -11.30
N ALA A 124 -4.85 -6.27 -10.74
CA ALA A 124 -5.55 -6.51 -9.48
C ALA A 124 -6.06 -7.96 -9.35
N THR A 125 -6.40 -8.66 -10.45
CA THR A 125 -6.81 -10.08 -10.47
C THR A 125 -5.67 -11.09 -10.24
N ALA A 126 -4.48 -10.89 -10.82
CA ALA A 126 -3.31 -11.75 -10.57
C ALA A 126 -2.76 -11.52 -9.15
N SER A 127 -2.72 -10.25 -8.73
CA SER A 127 -2.39 -9.88 -7.36
C SER A 127 -3.46 -10.40 -6.37
N CYS A 128 -4.76 -10.28 -6.68
CA CYS A 128 -5.83 -10.83 -5.85
C CYS A 128 -5.79 -12.35 -5.79
N SER A 129 -5.59 -13.06 -6.90
CA SER A 129 -5.49 -14.53 -6.86
C SER A 129 -4.23 -15.01 -6.12
N ALA A 130 -3.13 -14.25 -6.16
CA ALA A 130 -1.95 -14.53 -5.35
C ALA A 130 -2.17 -14.20 -3.85
N LYS A 131 -2.89 -13.12 -3.52
CA LYS A 131 -3.35 -12.82 -2.15
C LYS A 131 -4.24 -13.94 -1.64
N CYS A 132 -5.28 -14.29 -2.39
CA CYS A 132 -6.23 -15.36 -2.07
C CYS A 132 -5.51 -16.68 -1.81
N ARG A 133 -4.61 -17.13 -2.68
CA ARG A 133 -3.82 -18.36 -2.45
C ARG A 133 -2.89 -18.26 -1.24
N HIS A 134 -2.43 -17.08 -0.84
CA HIS A 134 -1.60 -16.93 0.36
C HIS A 134 -2.44 -17.03 1.63
N PHE A 135 -3.58 -16.34 1.67
CA PHE A 135 -4.46 -16.26 2.82
C PHE A 135 -5.41 -17.47 2.95
N SER A 136 -5.77 -18.15 1.85
CA SER A 136 -6.66 -19.33 1.81
C SER A 136 -5.98 -20.63 2.26
N LYS A 137 -4.65 -20.67 2.43
CA LYS A 137 -3.98 -21.87 2.97
C LYS A 137 -4.47 -22.28 4.37
N ASN A 138 -5.23 -21.41 5.05
CA ASN A 138 -5.89 -21.68 6.34
C ASN A 138 -7.43 -21.57 6.30
N THR A 139 -8.06 -21.45 5.13
CA THR A 139 -9.52 -21.25 5.06
C THR A 139 -10.13 -21.93 3.84
N THR A 140 -11.08 -22.83 4.09
CA THR A 140 -11.86 -23.65 3.15
C THR A 140 -12.90 -22.85 2.36
N ARG A 141 -12.65 -21.58 2.05
CA ARG A 141 -13.55 -20.74 1.23
C ARG A 141 -12.82 -20.31 -0.04
N ASP A 142 -13.34 -20.79 -1.17
CA ASP A 142 -12.96 -20.33 -2.49
C ASP A 142 -13.15 -18.82 -2.58
N CYS A 143 -12.07 -18.10 -2.85
CA CYS A 143 -12.06 -16.63 -2.83
C CYS A 143 -12.76 -15.98 -4.04
N PHE A 144 -13.59 -16.73 -4.78
CA PHE A 144 -14.26 -16.27 -6.01
C PHE A 144 -15.74 -16.68 -6.10
N THR A 145 -16.37 -17.12 -5.01
CA THR A 145 -17.84 -17.25 -4.94
C THR A 145 -18.41 -16.20 -4.00
N GLY A 146 -18.96 -15.15 -4.62
CA GLY A 146 -19.65 -14.02 -4.00
C GLY A 146 -20.12 -13.08 -5.09
#